data_AF-A0A928MG56-F1
#
_entry.id   AF-A0A928MG56-F1
#
_cell.length_a   1.000
_cell.length_b   1.000
_cell.length_c   1.000
_cell.angle_alpha   90.00
_cell.angle_beta   90.00
_cell.angle_gamma   90.00
#
_symmetry.space_group_name_H-M   'P 1'
#
loop_
_entity.id
_entity.type
_entity.pdbx_description
1 polymer ?
#
loop_
_entity_poly.entity_id
_entity_poly.type
_entity_poly.pdbx_seq_one_letter_code
_entity_poly.pdbx_strand_id
1 'polypeptide(L)' 'METRKLSVRTMVSVAMLSAVAYVLMLIDFSVPLMPSFIKMDLSDLPALIGAYALGPVAG' A
#
# COMPACT_ATOMS: atom_id res chain seq x y z
N MET A 1 -2.96 19.36 23.48
CA MET A 1 -2.61 18.31 22.51
C MET A 1 -3.29 17.04 22.96
N GLU A 2 -4.45 16.70 22.37
CA GLU A 2 -5.10 15.41 22.66
C GLU A 2 -4.19 14.29 22.15
N THR A 3 -3.63 13.50 23.05
CA THR A 3 -2.92 12.25 22.73
C THR A 3 -3.92 11.24 22.18
N ARG A 4 -4.21 11.33 20.88
CA ARG A 4 -4.87 10.25 20.13
C ARG A 4 -4.01 8.99 20.29
N LYS A 5 -4.46 8.08 21.15
CA LYS A 5 -3.87 6.74 21.24
C LYS A 5 -4.08 6.07 19.88
N LEU A 6 -3.04 6.01 19.05
CA LEU A 6 -3.05 5.16 17.87
C LEU A 6 -3.37 3.75 18.37
N SER A 7 -4.53 3.22 17.96
CA SER A 7 -4.91 1.87 18.33
C SER A 7 -3.87 0.92 17.78
N VAL A 8 -3.36 0.01 18.61
CA VAL A 8 -2.39 -1.03 18.20
C VAL A 8 -2.89 -1.75 16.95
N ARG A 9 -4.21 -1.93 16.83
CA ARG A 9 -4.87 -2.51 15.66
C ARG A 9 -4.60 -1.72 14.37
N THR A 10 -4.70 -0.39 14.42
CA THR A 10 -4.42 0.47 13.25
C THR A 10 -2.96 0.38 12.85
N MET A 11 -2.03 0.42 13.82
CA MET A 11 -0.60 0.29 13.56
C MET A 11 -0.25 -1.05 12.90
N VAL A 12 -0.80 -2.16 13.41
CA VAL A 12 -0.61 -3.50 12.83
C VAL A 12 -1.23 -3.59 11.44
N SER A 13 -2.39 -2.95 11.22
CA SER A 13 -3.06 -2.95 9.91
C SER A 13 -2.23 -2.23 8.84
N VAL A 14 -1.67 -1.07 9.18
CA VAL A 14 -0.74 -0.33 8.29
C VAL A 14 0.51 -1.17 8.00
N ALA A 15 1.14 -1.74 9.04
CA ALA A 15 2.33 -2.57 8.87
C ALA A 15 2.09 -3.79 7.95
N MET A 16 0.94 -4.45 8.09
CA MET A 16 0.56 -5.57 7.23
C MET A 16 0.30 -5.13 5.78
N LEU A 17 -0.39 -4.00 5.57
CA LEU A 17 -0.60 -3.44 4.24
C LEU A 17 0.71 -3.05 3.55
N SER A 18 1.66 -2.44 4.29
CA SER A 18 3.00 -2.11 3.78
C SER A 18 3.81 -3.36 3.40
N ALA A 19 3.74 -4.42 4.21
CA ALA A 19 4.42 -5.68 3.91
C ALA A 19 3.86 -6.32 2.63
N VAL A 20 2.54 -6.30 2.45
CA VAL A 20 1.89 -6.80 1.23
C VAL A 20 2.28 -5.94 0.01
N ALA A 21 2.31 -4.61 0.15
CA ALA A 21 2.75 -3.71 -0.92
C ALA A 21 4.19 -4.00 -1.36
N TYR A 22 5.10 -4.23 -0.42
CA TYR A 22 6.50 -4.57 -0.72
C TYR A 22 6.62 -5.91 -1.46
N VAL A 23 5.87 -6.93 -1.05
CA VAL A 23 5.88 -8.22 -1.76
C VAL A 23 5.31 -8.07 -3.17
N LEU A 24 4.26 -7.28 -3.35
CA LEU A 24 3.67 -7.03 -4.67
C LEU A 24 4.58 -6.18 -5.57
N MET A 25 5.38 -5.28 -4.99
CA MET A 25 6.40 -4.52 -5.71
C MET A 25 7.50 -5.42 -6.31
N LEU A 26 7.71 -6.63 -5.78
CA LEU A 26 8.65 -7.61 -6.36
C LEU A 26 8.05 -8.38 -7.56
N ILE A 27 6.74 -8.27 -7.79
CA ILE A 27 6.00 -8.92 -8.89
C ILE A 27 5.57 -7.87 -9.92
N ASP A 28 6.39 -6.84 -10.10
CA ASP A 28 6.20 -5.78 -11.09
C ASP A 28 6.57 -6.29 -12.49
N PHE A 29 5.57 -6.73 -13.25
CA PHE A 29 5.76 -7.17 -14.64
C PHE A 29 5.47 -6.05 -15.64
N SER A 30 6.24 -6.00 -16.72
CA SER A 30 5.97 -5.11 -17.85
C SER A 30 4.75 -5.63 -18.61
N VAL A 31 3.72 -4.80 -18.75
CA VAL A 31 2.48 -5.19 -19.45
C VAL A 31 2.80 -5.37 -20.94
N PRO A 32 2.44 -6.51 -21.56
CA PRO A 32 2.55 -6.65 -23.00
C PRO A 32 1.67 -5.57 -23.67
N LEU A 33 2.27 -4.75 -24.55
CA LEU A 33 1.72 -3.55 -25.26
C LEU A 33 2.14 -2.19 -24.70
N MET A 34 2.72 -2.11 -23.50
CA MET A 34 3.24 -0.84 -22.97
C MET A 34 4.76 -0.73 -23.15
N PRO A 35 5.29 0.49 -23.34
CA PRO A 35 6.73 0.70 -23.46
C PRO A 35 7.48 0.14 -22.24
N SER A 36 8.72 -0.33 -22.43
CA SER A 36 9.53 -1.04 -21.42
C SER A 36 9.79 -0.27 -20.11
N PHE A 37 9.50 1.03 -20.09
CA PHE A 37 9.61 1.92 -18.94
C PHE A 37 8.34 2.02 -18.10
N ILE A 38 7.18 1.55 -18.58
CA ILE A 38 5.95 1.53 -17.80
C ILE A 38 5.66 0.10 -17.35
N LYS A 39 5.90 -0.13 -16.06
CA LYS A 39 5.58 -1.39 -15.38
C LYS A 39 4.20 -1.30 -14.75
N MET A 40 3.58 -2.45 -14.49
CA MET A 40 2.35 -2.51 -13.74
C MET A 40 2.65 -2.49 -12.24
N ASP A 41 2.38 -1.37 -11.57
CA ASP A 41 2.62 -1.22 -10.13
C ASP A 41 1.45 -1.79 -9.31
N LEU A 42 1.47 -3.10 -9.07
CA LEU A 42 0.45 -3.78 -8.24
C LEU A 42 0.46 -3.34 -6.77
N SER A 43 1.54 -2.71 -6.31
CA SER A 43 1.69 -2.16 -4.96
C SER A 43 0.74 -0.99 -4.65
N ASP A 44 0.13 -0.37 -5.68
CA ASP A 44 -0.85 0.70 -5.48
C ASP A 44 -2.19 0.17 -4.94
N LEU A 45 -2.50 -1.12 -5.13
CA LEU A 45 -3.73 -1.73 -4.62
C LEU A 45 -3.76 -1.75 -3.07
N PRO A 46 -2.73 -2.26 -2.36
CA PRO A 46 -2.66 -2.14 -0.90
C PRO A 46 -2.65 -0.69 -0.39
N ALA A 47 -1.97 0.22 -1.09
CA ALA A 47 -1.91 1.64 -0.72
C ALA A 47 -3.31 2.27 -0.79
N LEU A 48 -4.07 2.00 -1.88
CA LEU A 48 -5.46 2.43 -2.02
C LEU A 48 -6.37 1.80 -0.96
N ILE A 49 -6.19 0.50 -0.66
CA ILE A 49 -6.95 -0.17 0.40
C ILE A 49 -6.65 0.48 1.77
N GLY A 50 -5.39 0.80 2.06
CA GLY A 50 -4.99 1.53 3.27
C GLY A 50 -5.59 2.93 3.34
N ALA A 51 -5.56 3.67 2.23
CA ALA A 51 -6.11 5.02 2.14
C ALA A 51 -7.64 5.03 2.37
N TYR A 52 -8.37 4.08 1.78
CA TYR A 52 -9.82 3.97 1.95
C TYR A 52 -10.22 3.43 3.32
N ALA A 53 -9.47 2.48 3.89
CA ALA A 53 -9.85 1.82 5.14
C ALA A 53 -9.42 2.61 6.40
N LEU A 54 -8.27 3.28 6.36
CA LEU A 54 -7.64 3.92 7.53
C LEU A 54 -7.46 5.44 7.37
N GLY A 55 -7.77 5.98 6.19
CA GLY A 55 -7.61 7.39 5.84
C GLY A 55 -6.33 7.65 5.05
N PRO A 56 -6.22 8.81 4.37
CA PRO A 56 -5.15 9.10 3.40
C PRO A 56 -3.74 9.16 4.00
N VAL A 57 -3.62 9.21 5.32
CA VAL A 57 -2.32 9.21 6.03
C VAL A 57 -1.79 7.79 6.22
N ALA A 58 -2.65 6.78 6.11
CA ALA A 58 -2.36 5.38 6.38
C ALA A 58 -2.32 4.50 5.11
N GLY A 59 -2.64 5.09 3.96
CA GLY A 59 -2.45 4.49 2.63
C GLY A 59 -1.11 4.82 2.04
#